data_AF-A0A6L8W7A6-F1
#
_entry.id   AF-A0A6L8W7A6-F1
#
_cell.length_a   1.000
_cell.length_b   1.000
_cell.length_c   1.000
_cell.angle_alpha   90.00
_cell.angle_beta   90.00
_cell.angle_gamma   90.00
#
_symmetry.space_group_name_H-M   'P 1'
#
loop_
_entity.id
_entity.type
_entity.pdbx_description
1 polymer ?
#
loop_
_entity_poly.entity_id
_entity_poly.type
_entity_poly.pdbx_seq_one_letter_code
_entity_poly.pdbx_strand_id
1 'polypeptide(L)' 'MASQSLDKRKRAIAQNLIDTCGLQRAVHAAKQYGWNDIAEEIEGEIERSSQLGRRRTDPPIHH' A
#
# COMPACT_ATOMS: atom_id res chain seq x y z
N MET A 1 13.90 19.30 14.87
CA MET A 1 12.71 18.71 15.53
C MET A 1 11.42 18.80 14.69
N ALA A 2 11.31 19.67 13.66
CA ALA A 2 10.10 19.75 12.82
C ALA A 2 9.91 18.57 11.84
N SER A 3 11.00 18.00 11.31
CA SER A 3 10.94 16.97 10.25
C SER A 3 10.31 15.65 10.71
N GLN A 4 10.67 15.15 11.90
CA GLN A 4 10.13 13.88 12.43
C GLN A 4 8.62 13.93 12.74
N SER A 5 8.11 15.10 13.13
CA SER A 5 6.68 15.29 13.41
C SER A 5 5.84 15.22 12.14
N LEU A 6 6.37 15.77 11.03
CA LEU A 6 5.72 15.71 9.73
C LEU A 6 5.69 14.28 9.20
N ASP A 7 6.78 13.53 9.31
CA ASP A 7 6.82 12.14 8.82
C ASP A 7 5.86 11.23 9.60
N LYS A 8 5.75 11.42 10.92
CA LYS A 8 4.75 10.70 11.74
C LYS A 8 3.32 11.02 11.29
N ARG A 9 3.03 12.28 10.95
CA ARG A 9 1.71 12.69 10.43
C ARG A 9 1.43 12.13 9.04
N LYS A 10 2.40 12.18 8.11
CA LYS A 10 2.26 11.61 6.77
C LYS A 10 1.90 10.12 6.84
N ARG A 11 2.63 9.35 7.65
CA ARG A 11 2.37 7.92 7.88
C ARG A 11 0.98 7.68 8.46
N ALA A 12 0.55 8.47 9.44
CA ALA A 12 -0.79 8.34 10.02
C ALA A 12 -1.90 8.63 9.00
N ILE A 13 -1.72 9.62 8.12
CA ILE A 13 -2.68 9.91 7.04
C ILE A 13 -2.70 8.77 6.02
N ALA A 14 -1.53 8.29 5.61
CA ALA A 14 -1.41 7.18 4.69
C ALA A 14 -2.08 5.91 5.22
N GLN A 15 -1.87 5.57 6.50
CA GLN A 15 -2.54 4.43 7.12
C GLN A 15 -4.06 4.56 7.11
N ASN A 16 -4.59 5.72 7.49
CA ASN A 16 -6.03 5.96 7.41
C ASN A 16 -6.56 5.79 5.98
N LEU A 17 -5.83 6.27 4.97
CA LEU A 17 -6.20 6.10 3.56
C LEU A 17 -6.22 4.63 3.14
N ILE A 18 -5.27 3.81 3.62
CA ILE A 18 -5.26 2.36 3.38
C ILE A 18 -6.51 1.73 4.00
N ASP A 19 -6.79 2.05 5.26
CA ASP A 19 -7.89 1.45 6.03
C ASP A 19 -9.26 1.84 5.46
N THR A 20 -9.44 3.09 5.00
CA THR A 20 -10.74 3.58 4.49
C THR A 20 -10.96 3.32 3.01
N CYS A 21 -9.91 3.43 2.20
CA CYS A 21 -10.01 3.49 0.74
C CYS A 21 -9.32 2.33 0.01
N GLY A 22 -8.53 1.54 0.72
CA GLY A 22 -7.73 0.45 0.16
C GLY A 22 -6.39 0.92 -0.45
N LEU A 23 -5.49 -0.04 -0.61
CA LEU A 23 -4.09 0.17 -1.03
C LEU A 23 -3.96 0.97 -2.34
N GLN A 24 -4.79 0.69 -3.35
CA GLN A 24 -4.72 1.38 -4.65
C GLN A 24 -5.06 2.88 -4.57
N ARG A 25 -6.02 3.27 -3.73
CA ARG A 25 -6.35 4.68 -3.55
C ARG A 25 -5.32 5.38 -2.65
N ALA A 26 -4.78 4.67 -1.66
CA ALA A 26 -3.74 5.19 -0.78
C ALA A 26 -2.44 5.50 -1.55
N VAL A 27 -1.99 4.61 -2.44
CA VAL A 27 -0.79 4.88 -3.27
C VAL A 27 -1.01 6.06 -4.22
N HIS A 28 -2.19 6.17 -4.84
CA HIS A 28 -2.50 7.30 -5.70
C HIS A 28 -2.43 8.62 -4.93
N ALA A 29 -3.03 8.67 -3.73
CA ALA A 29 -2.97 9.85 -2.87
C ALA A 29 -1.52 10.17 -2.44
N ALA A 30 -0.74 9.17 -2.01
CA ALA A 30 0.66 9.36 -1.63
C ALA A 30 1.50 9.98 -2.76
N LYS A 31 1.30 9.53 -4.01
CA LYS A 31 1.93 10.11 -5.20
C LYS A 31 1.51 11.57 -5.44
N GLN A 32 0.22 11.88 -5.31
CA GLN A 32 -0.31 13.24 -5.46
C GLN A 32 0.27 14.21 -4.40
N TYR A 33 0.52 13.73 -3.18
CA TYR A 33 1.14 14.53 -2.12
C TYR A 33 2.67 14.58 -2.18
N GLY A 34 3.31 13.86 -3.11
CA GLY A 34 4.77 13.77 -3.22
C GLY A 34 5.42 12.94 -2.11
N TRP A 35 4.69 12.03 -1.47
CA TRP A 35 5.19 11.12 -0.44
C TRP A 35 5.77 9.85 -1.08
N ASN A 36 6.88 10.01 -1.81
CA ASN A 36 7.47 8.94 -2.62
C ASN A 36 7.89 7.72 -1.80
N ASP A 37 8.41 7.93 -0.59
CA ASP A 37 8.80 6.89 0.36
C ASP A 37 7.61 6.02 0.80
N ILE A 38 6.49 6.66 1.13
CA ILE A 38 5.25 5.98 1.50
C ILE A 38 4.61 5.31 0.29
N ALA A 39 4.65 5.93 -0.88
CA ALA A 39 4.11 5.35 -2.10
C ALA A 39 4.82 4.04 -2.46
N GLU A 40 6.15 4.01 -2.38
CA GLU A 40 6.96 2.80 -2.63
C GLU A 40 6.64 1.68 -1.62
N GLU A 41 6.46 2.03 -0.34
CA GLU A 41 6.06 1.08 0.71
C GLU A 41 4.70 0.42 0.40
N ILE A 42 3.70 1.23 0.01
CA ILE A 42 2.35 0.76 -0.35
C ILE A 42 2.38 -0.06 -1.64
N GLU A 43 3.17 0.32 -2.65
CA GLU A 43 3.32 -0.45 -3.89
C GLU A 43 3.88 -1.85 -3.62
N GLY A 44 4.92 -1.95 -2.79
CA GLY A 44 5.46 -3.24 -2.37
C GLY A 44 4.42 -4.12 -1.67
N GLU A 45 3.48 -3.53 -0.93
CA GLU A 45 2.38 -4.26 -0.29
C GLU A 45 1.30 -4.72 -1.27
N ILE A 46 1.01 -3.92 -2.30
CA ILE A 46 0.13 -4.31 -3.42
C ILE A 46 0.71 -5.51 -4.17
N GLU A 47 2.01 -5.50 -4.45
CA GLU A 47 2.70 -6.60 -5.12
C GLU A 47 2.67 -7.88 -4.28
N ARG A 48 2.99 -7.79 -2.99
CA ARG A 48 2.90 -8.92 -2.05
C ARG A 48 1.48 -9.49 -1.98
N SER A 49 0.48 -8.62 -1.88
CA SER A 49 -0.93 -9.03 -1.83
C SER A 49 -1.37 -9.72 -3.12
N SER A 50 -0.91 -9.22 -4.27
CA SER A 50 -1.19 -9.81 -5.60
C SER A 50 -0.54 -11.19 -5.76
N GLN A 51 0.67 -11.38 -5.23
CA GLN A 51 1.38 -12.65 -5.28
C GLN A 51 0.73 -13.72 -4.37
N LEU A 52 0.18 -13.30 -3.23
CA LEU A 52 -0.56 -14.17 -2.32
C LEU A 52 -1.95 -14.54 -2.87
N GLY A 53 -2.63 -13.60 -3.55
CA GLY A 53 -3.93 -13.84 -4.18
C GLY A 53 -3.91 -14.86 -5.33
N ARG A 54 -2.79 -14.97 -6.07
CA ARG A 54 -2.64 -15.92 -7.18
C ARG A 54 -2.51 -17.39 -6.76
N ARG A 55 -2.24 -17.71 -5.49
CA ARG A 55 -1.99 -19.09 -5.05
C ARG A 55 -3.24 -19.89 -4.68
N ARG A 56 -4.46 -19.35 -4.84
CA ARG A 56 -5.67 -19.90 -4.22
C ARG A 56 -6.75 -20.44 -5.17
N THR A 57 -6.54 -20.49 -6.48
CA THR A 57 -7.63 -20.88 -7.42
C THR A 57 -7.27 -21.87 -8.52
N ASP A 58 -6.12 -22.55 -8.49
CA ASP A 58 -5.88 -23.65 -9.42
C ASP A 58 -6.36 -24.97 -8.78
N PRO A 59 -7.46 -25.59 -9.25
CA PRO A 59 -7.80 -26.95 -8.88
C PRO A 59 -6.69 -27.89 -9.40
N PRO A 60 -6.35 -28.97 -8.68
CA PRO A 60 -5.40 -29.95 -9.18
C PRO A 60 -5.99 -30.60 -10.44
N ILE A 61 -5.35 -30.36 -11.59
CA ILE A 61 -5.65 -31.05 -12.84
C ILE A 61 -5.20 -32.51 -12.68
N HIS A 62 -6.16 -33.43 -12.58
CA HIS A 62 -5.93 -34.86 -12.72
C HIS A 62 -6.17 -35.26 -14.18
N HIS A 63 -5.13 -35.73 -14.88
CA HIS A 63 -5.23 -36.48 -16.13
C HIS A 63 -4.51 -37.81 -15.99
#